data_AF-A0A971A202-F1
#
_entry.id   AF-A0A971A202-F1
#
_cell.length_a   1.000
_cell.length_b   1.000
_cell.length_c   1.000
_cell.angle_alpha   90.00
_cell.angle_beta   90.00
_cell.angle_gamma   90.00
#
_symmetry.space_group_name_H-M   'P 1'
#
loop_
_entity.id
_entity.type
_entity.pdbx_description
1 polymer ?
#
loop_
_entity_poly.entity_id
_entity_poly.type
_entity_poly.pdbx_seq_one_letter_code
_entity_poly.pdbx_strand_id
1 'polypeptide(L)'
;MEIRIDSLLEGARRARGTVVIVDVFRAFTTAAVAFSRGAARIIMVAEPDEALALKARGLGDLCVGEVNGIQPEGFDFGNSPFEMAGADLEGKIVI
;
A
#
# COMPACT_ATOMS: atom_id res chain seq x y z
N MET A 1 -0.62 -5.82 29.39
CA MET A 1 -0.26 -5.22 28.08
C MET A 1 -0.79 -3.80 28.07
N GLU A 2 0.08 -2.82 27.82
CA GLU A 2 -0.33 -1.42 27.69
C GLU A 2 -0.66 -1.15 26.22
N ILE A 3 -1.82 -0.54 25.94
CA ILE A 3 -2.23 -0.15 24.59
C ILE A 3 -2.32 1.37 24.56
N ARG A 4 -1.68 1.98 23.57
CA ARG A 4 -1.74 3.42 23.31
C ARG A 4 -2.31 3.66 21.92
N ILE A 5 -3.23 4.59 21.82
CA ILE A 5 -3.81 5.01 20.55
C ILE A 5 -3.34 6.44 20.31
N ASP A 6 -2.53 6.59 19.28
CA ASP A 6 -2.05 7.87 18.79
C ASP A 6 -2.54 8.07 17.35
N SER A 7 -2.35 9.26 16.78
CA SER A 7 -2.86 9.58 15.44
C SER A 7 -1.88 10.39 14.63
N LEU A 8 -2.00 10.23 13.31
CA LEU A 8 -1.27 11.01 12.29
C LEU A 8 0.25 10.91 12.47
N LEU A 9 0.97 11.84 11.84
CA LEU A 9 2.43 11.85 11.80
C LEU A 9 3.09 11.97 13.18
N GLU A 10 2.51 12.81 14.05
CA GLU A 10 3.02 12.99 15.42
C GLU A 10 2.88 11.71 16.25
N GLY A 11 1.78 10.99 16.08
CA GLY A 11 1.58 9.68 16.69
C GLY A 11 2.61 8.66 16.21
N ALA A 12 2.79 8.58 14.89
CA ALA A 12 3.78 7.69 14.28
C ALA A 12 5.21 7.97 14.78
N ARG A 13 5.59 9.26 14.94
CA ARG A 13 6.91 9.66 15.48
C ARG A 13 7.13 9.23 16.93
N ARG A 14 6.07 9.24 17.74
CA ARG A 14 6.14 8.83 19.15
C ARG A 14 6.03 7.33 19.37
N ALA A 15 5.52 6.58 18.40
CA ALA A 15 5.29 5.15 18.51
C ALA A 15 6.60 4.39 18.88
N ARG A 16 6.49 3.42 19.79
CA ARG A 16 7.60 2.57 20.26
C ARG A 16 7.08 1.15 20.49
N GLY A 17 7.94 0.14 20.33
CA GLY A 17 7.56 -1.26 20.46
C GLY A 17 6.79 -1.80 19.25
N THR A 18 5.82 -2.67 19.48
CA THR A 18 4.93 -3.18 18.42
C THR A 18 3.92 -2.12 18.03
N VAL A 19 3.88 -1.77 16.74
CA VAL A 19 3.02 -0.70 16.21
C VAL A 19 2.05 -1.29 15.19
N VAL A 20 0.78 -0.90 15.29
CA VAL A 20 -0.26 -1.19 14.31
C VAL A 20 -0.66 0.12 13.65
N ILE A 21 -0.39 0.26 12.35
CA ILE A 21 -0.82 1.42 11.57
C ILE A 21 -2.20 1.15 11.00
N VAL A 22 -3.10 2.11 11.17
CA VAL A 22 -4.49 2.01 10.72
C VAL A 22 -4.77 3.13 9.73
N ASP A 23 -4.98 2.73 8.47
CA ASP A 23 -5.52 3.56 7.40
C ASP A 23 -6.62 2.73 6.72
N VAL A 24 -7.83 2.87 7.26
CA VAL A 24 -8.99 2.08 6.84
C VAL A 24 -9.47 2.53 5.46
N PHE A 25 -9.38 3.82 5.15
CA PHE A 25 -9.89 4.40 3.91
C PHE A 25 -8.76 5.14 3.17
N ARG A 26 -7.91 4.45 2.41
CA ARG A 26 -8.06 3.04 1.95
C ARG A 26 -6.81 2.19 2.02
N ALA A 27 -5.63 2.76 2.26
CA ALA A 27 -4.35 2.10 1.96
C ALA A 27 -4.17 0.73 2.63
N PHE A 28 -4.40 0.62 3.94
CA PHE A 28 -4.18 -0.66 4.63
C PHE A 28 -5.33 -1.65 4.49
N THR A 29 -6.53 -1.20 4.14
CA THR A 29 -7.59 -2.10 3.66
C THR A 29 -7.23 -2.69 2.30
N THR A 30 -6.75 -1.87 1.36
CA THR A 30 -6.29 -2.31 0.03
C THR A 30 -5.14 -3.30 0.15
N ALA A 31 -4.14 -3.00 0.99
CA ALA A 31 -3.00 -3.87 1.23
C ALA A 31 -3.42 -5.23 1.83
N ALA A 32 -4.33 -5.23 2.81
CA ALA A 32 -4.84 -6.47 3.39
C ALA A 32 -5.56 -7.34 2.35
N VAL A 33 -6.37 -6.73 1.47
CA VAL A 33 -7.01 -7.44 0.37
C VAL A 33 -5.98 -7.98 -0.62
N ALA A 34 -4.99 -7.18 -1.02
CA ALA A 34 -3.93 -7.62 -1.93
C ALA A 34 -3.18 -8.85 -1.40
N PHE A 35 -2.80 -8.86 -0.12
CA PHE A 35 -2.19 -10.03 0.51
C PHE A 35 -3.12 -11.24 0.55
N SER A 36 -4.41 -11.05 0.87
CA SER A 36 -5.40 -12.14 0.82
C SER A 36 -5.62 -12.75 -0.56
N ARG A 37 -5.18 -12.05 -1.61
CA ARG A 37 -5.22 -12.47 -3.02
C ARG A 37 -3.88 -13.00 -3.54
N GLY A 38 -2.90 -13.20 -2.66
CA GLY A 38 -1.65 -13.87 -3.01
C GLY A 38 -0.48 -12.95 -3.35
N ALA A 39 -0.60 -11.62 -3.13
CA ALA A 39 0.55 -10.73 -3.26
C ALA A 39 1.71 -11.20 -2.37
N ALA A 40 2.90 -11.37 -2.94
CA ALA A 40 4.07 -11.85 -2.21
C ALA A 40 4.69 -10.76 -1.32
N ARG A 41 4.60 -9.50 -1.78
CA ARG A 41 5.19 -8.34 -1.10
C ARG A 41 4.49 -7.05 -1.52
N ILE A 42 4.47 -6.08 -0.61
CA ILE A 42 4.10 -4.69 -0.90
C ILE A 42 5.30 -3.78 -0.59
N ILE A 43 5.65 -2.88 -1.50
CA ILE A 43 6.75 -1.91 -1.37
C ILE A 43 6.17 -0.50 -1.30
N MET A 44 5.97 0.01 -0.09
CA MET A 44 5.43 1.35 0.11
C MET A 44 6.46 2.43 -0.29
N VAL A 45 6.06 3.35 -1.16
CA VAL A 45 6.85 4.53 -1.56
C VAL A 45 6.05 5.81 -1.33
N ALA A 46 6.73 6.96 -1.25
CA ALA A 46 6.08 8.23 -0.95
C ALA A 46 5.48 8.90 -2.21
N GLU A 47 6.14 8.74 -3.35
CA GLU A 47 5.82 9.49 -4.57
C GLU A 47 5.52 8.56 -5.76
N PRO A 48 4.57 8.91 -6.66
CA PRO A 48 4.24 8.08 -7.82
C PRO A 48 5.42 7.80 -8.74
N ASP A 49 6.30 8.79 -8.95
CA ASP A 49 7.48 8.65 -9.80
C ASP A 49 8.47 7.60 -9.25
N GLU A 50 8.54 7.46 -7.93
CA GLU A 50 9.36 6.44 -7.29
C GLU A 50 8.81 5.04 -7.57
N ALA A 51 7.47 4.86 -7.52
CA ALA A 51 6.83 3.59 -7.83
C ALA A 51 7.11 3.15 -9.27
N LEU A 52 6.92 4.07 -10.22
CA LEU A 52 7.18 3.83 -11.64
C LEU A 52 8.66 3.51 -11.89
N ALA A 53 9.57 4.22 -11.22
CA ALA A 53 11.01 3.94 -11.33
C ALA A 53 11.38 2.55 -10.77
N LEU A 54 10.77 2.11 -9.67
CA LEU A 54 10.99 0.77 -9.13
C LEU A 54 10.48 -0.32 -10.08
N LYS A 55 9.28 -0.14 -10.65
CA LYS A 55 8.72 -1.05 -11.65
C LYS A 55 9.59 -1.13 -12.90
N ALA A 56 10.05 0.02 -13.41
CA ALA A 56 10.95 0.08 -14.57
C ALA A 56 12.29 -0.63 -14.34
N ARG A 57 12.76 -0.69 -13.08
CA ARG A 57 13.97 -1.43 -12.66
C ARG A 57 13.72 -2.92 -12.42
N GLY A 58 12.48 -3.40 -12.59
CA GLY A 58 12.10 -4.78 -12.33
C GLY A 58 12.09 -5.15 -10.85
N LEU A 59 11.96 -4.17 -9.95
CA LEU A 59 11.91 -4.40 -8.50
C LEU A 59 10.50 -4.67 -7.96
N GLY A 60 9.49 -4.51 -8.81
CA GLY A 60 8.13 -4.95 -8.57
C GLY A 60 7.32 -5.04 -9.86
N ASP A 61 6.14 -5.63 -9.76
CA ASP A 61 5.32 -6.06 -10.90
C ASP A 61 4.17 -5.10 -11.20
N LEU A 62 3.57 -4.51 -10.17
CA LEU A 62 2.36 -3.69 -10.27
C LEU A 62 2.51 -2.42 -9.45
N CYS A 63 2.19 -1.27 -10.03
CA CYS A 63 2.06 -0.01 -9.32
C CYS A 63 0.59 0.19 -8.90
N VAL A 64 0.34 0.34 -7.61
CA VAL A 64 -0.99 0.51 -7.03
C VAL A 64 -0.98 1.70 -6.09
N GLY A 65 -1.86 2.67 -6.30
CA GLY A 65 -1.84 3.88 -5.48
C GLY A 65 -2.88 4.91 -5.87
N GLU A 66 -2.81 6.07 -5.23
CA GLU A 66 -3.67 7.20 -5.54
C GLU A 66 -3.00 8.53 -5.22
N VAL A 67 -3.43 9.57 -5.91
CA VAL A 67 -3.25 10.97 -5.53
C VAL A 67 -4.63 11.64 -5.54
N ASN A 68 -5.04 12.21 -4.41
CA ASN A 68 -6.37 12.81 -4.23
C ASN A 68 -7.53 11.83 -4.54
N GLY A 69 -7.34 10.55 -4.24
CA GLY A 69 -8.28 9.46 -4.47
C GLY A 69 -8.30 8.91 -5.89
N ILE A 70 -7.45 9.43 -6.79
CA ILE A 70 -7.42 9.11 -8.22
C ILE A 70 -6.17 8.29 -8.54
N GLN A 71 -6.31 7.25 -9.36
CA GLN A 71 -5.18 6.46 -9.86
C GLN A 71 -4.20 7.36 -10.63
N PRO A 72 -2.90 7.35 -10.29
CA PRO A 72 -1.91 8.13 -11.02
C PRO A 72 -1.72 7.61 -12.45
N GLU A 73 -1.28 8.48 -13.36
CA GLU A 73 -0.96 8.08 -14.73
C GLU A 73 0.15 7.01 -14.75
N GLY A 74 -0.03 5.98 -15.59
CA GLY A 74 0.95 4.89 -15.72
C GLY A 74 0.88 3.80 -14.65
N PHE A 75 0.04 3.95 -13.61
CA PHE A 75 -0.22 2.90 -12.63
C PHE A 75 -1.13 1.82 -13.21
N ASP A 76 -1.04 0.60 -12.67
CA ASP A 76 -1.90 -0.51 -13.08
C ASP A 76 -3.28 -0.42 -12.44
N PHE A 77 -3.34 0.01 -11.17
CA PHE A 77 -4.58 0.13 -10.40
C PHE A 77 -4.59 1.35 -9.48
N GLY A 78 -5.80 1.75 -9.06
CA GLY A 78 -6.00 2.70 -7.98
C GLY A 78 -5.86 2.05 -6.59
N ASN A 79 -5.98 2.86 -5.53
CA ASN A 79 -6.00 2.38 -4.14
C ASN A 79 -7.38 1.83 -3.72
N SER A 80 -7.99 0.97 -4.53
CA SER A 80 -9.32 0.39 -4.30
C SER A 80 -9.22 -1.06 -3.83
N PRO A 81 -9.73 -1.38 -2.63
CA PRO A 81 -9.81 -2.77 -2.18
C PRO A 81 -10.66 -3.64 -3.11
N PHE A 82 -11.66 -3.06 -3.77
CA PHE A 82 -12.51 -3.78 -4.73
C PHE A 82 -11.72 -4.17 -6.00
N GLU A 83 -10.86 -3.29 -6.49
CA GLU A 83 -10.02 -3.61 -7.66
C GLU A 83 -9.00 -4.70 -7.33
N MET A 84 -8.34 -4.59 -6.17
CA MET A 84 -7.42 -5.63 -5.70
C MET A 84 -8.11 -6.98 -5.50
N ALA A 85 -9.37 -7.00 -5.08
CA ALA A 85 -10.13 -8.23 -4.91
C ALA A 85 -10.39 -8.99 -6.23
N GLY A 86 -10.31 -8.31 -7.37
CA GLY A 86 -10.50 -8.91 -8.71
C GLY A 86 -9.22 -9.05 -9.54
N ALA A 87 -8.08 -8.55 -9.05
CA ALA A 87 -6.81 -8.58 -9.76
C ALA A 87 -6.07 -9.92 -9.58
N ASP A 88 -5.23 -10.27 -10.56
CA ASP A 88 -4.29 -11.39 -10.46
C ASP A 88 -3.03 -10.93 -9.71
N LEU A 89 -2.96 -11.28 -8.43
CA LEU A 89 -1.91 -10.83 -7.50
C LEU A 89 -1.01 -11.98 -7.04
N GLU A 90 -1.26 -13.21 -7.47
CA GLU A 90 -0.54 -14.40 -6.99
C GLU A 90 0.95 -14.29 -7.28
N GLY A 91 1.76 -14.29 -6.21
CA GLY A 91 3.22 -14.17 -6.30
C GLY A 91 3.73 -12.79 -6.71
N LYS A 92 2.86 -11.80 -6.94
CA LYS A 92 3.24 -10.46 -7.40
C LYS A 92 3.84 -9.61 -6.29
N ILE A 93 4.82 -8.81 -6.64
CA ILE A 93 5.34 -7.71 -5.84
C ILE A 93 4.59 -6.45 -6.24
N VAL A 94 3.74 -5.98 -5.34
CA VAL A 94 3.01 -4.70 -5.50
C VAL A 94 3.90 -3.58 -4.99
N ILE A 95 3.93 -2.48 -5.74
CA ILE A 95 4.58 -1.22 -5.37
C ILE A 95 3.47 -0.21 -5.08
#